data_AF-A0A603B9D0-F1
#
_entry.id   AF-A0A603B9D0-F1
#
_cell.length_a   1.000
_cell.length_b   1.000
_cell.length_c   1.000
_cell.angle_alpha   90.00
_cell.angle_beta   90.00
_cell.angle_gamma   90.00
#
_symmetry.space_group_name_H-M   'P 1'
#
loop_
_entity.id
_entity.type
_entity.pdbx_description
1 polymer ?
#
loop_
_entity_poly.entity_id
_entity_poly.type
_entity_poly.pdbx_seq_one_letter_code
_entity_poly.pdbx_strand_id
1 'polypeptide(L)'
;MSNIEQILSRCDLQKEDDESLASIRMHSEGAYEGIMSGLGAIGNAVFWACDNKNYTDDMARDDLYRLGEMLMYLPGIASALKFNADEADFSINERRRKSGK
;
A
#
# COMPACT_ATOMS: atom_id res chain seq x y z
N MET A 1 7.66 -1.87 -12.95
CA MET A 1 8.04 -1.78 -11.54
C MET A 1 8.72 -0.44 -11.31
N SER A 2 8.26 0.31 -10.32
CA SER A 2 8.92 1.54 -9.89
C SER A 2 10.14 1.20 -9.02
N ASN A 3 11.14 2.10 -8.92
CA ASN A 3 12.30 1.86 -8.05
C ASN A 3 11.90 1.64 -6.59
N ILE A 4 10.88 2.35 -6.11
CA ILE A 4 10.44 2.26 -4.70
C ILE A 4 9.78 0.92 -4.39
N GLU A 5 9.04 0.35 -5.34
CA GLU A 5 8.44 -0.97 -5.19
C GLU A 5 9.50 -2.05 -4.95
N GLN A 6 10.55 -2.06 -5.78
CA GLN A 6 11.65 -3.03 -5.66
C GLN A 6 12.42 -2.90 -4.34
N ILE A 7 12.57 -1.68 -3.82
CA ILE A 7 13.25 -1.41 -2.54
C ILE A 7 12.44 -1.94 -1.35
N LEU A 8 11.10 -1.86 -1.44
CA LEU A 8 10.20 -2.20 -0.33
C LEU A 8 9.70 -3.64 -0.34
N SER A 9 9.79 -4.33 -1.49
CA SER A 9 9.46 -5.74 -1.60
C SER A 9 10.45 -6.61 -0.82
N ARG A 10 9.93 -7.53 0.00
CA ARG A 10 10.73 -8.47 0.79
C ARG A 10 11.06 -9.71 -0.03
N CYS A 11 12.35 -9.95 -0.27
CA CYS A 11 12.81 -11.04 -1.13
C CYS A 11 13.05 -12.39 -0.42
N ASP A 12 13.06 -12.42 0.92
CA ASP A 12 13.55 -13.57 1.71
C ASP A 12 12.51 -14.14 2.68
N LEU A 13 11.21 -14.01 2.38
CA LEU A 13 10.12 -14.43 3.26
C LEU A 13 10.14 -15.93 3.61
N GLN A 14 10.72 -16.77 2.76
CA GLN A 14 10.83 -18.21 3.02
C GLN A 14 11.67 -18.55 4.27
N LYS A 15 12.53 -17.62 4.73
CA LYS A 15 13.40 -17.80 5.91
C LYS A 15 12.73 -17.35 7.22
N GLU A 16 11.62 -16.63 7.15
CA GLU A 16 10.89 -16.12 8.31
C GLU A 16 10.12 -17.24 9.02
N ASP A 17 9.92 -17.15 10.34
CA ASP A 17 9.06 -18.09 11.05
C ASP A 17 7.56 -17.84 10.75
N ASP A 18 6.68 -18.77 11.15
CA ASP A 18 5.25 -18.69 10.84
C ASP A 18 4.54 -17.49 11.50
N GLU A 19 4.99 -17.05 12.69
CA GLU A 19 4.42 -15.89 13.38
C GLU A 19 4.82 -14.60 12.65
N SER A 20 6.08 -14.49 12.28
CA SER A 20 6.63 -13.39 11.47
C SER A 20 5.92 -13.30 10.12
N LEU A 21 5.71 -14.42 9.42
CA LEU A 21 4.94 -14.46 8.18
C LEU A 21 3.49 -13.99 8.36
N ALA A 22 2.82 -14.45 9.42
CA ALA A 22 1.44 -14.03 9.70
C ALA A 22 1.35 -12.52 9.97
N SER A 23 2.32 -11.97 10.72
CA SER A 23 2.43 -10.55 10.99
C SER A 23 2.67 -9.73 9.71
N ILE A 24 3.63 -10.16 8.87
CA ILE A 24 3.94 -9.50 7.59
C ILE A 24 2.70 -9.49 6.69
N ARG A 25 2.02 -10.63 6.55
CA ARG A 25 0.79 -10.76 5.77
C ARG A 25 -0.27 -9.78 6.26
N MET A 26 -0.61 -9.84 7.55
CA MET A 26 -1.67 -9.03 8.16
C MET A 26 -1.41 -7.53 8.01
N HIS A 27 -0.20 -7.07 8.35
CA HIS A 27 0.12 -5.64 8.32
C HIS A 27 0.29 -5.11 6.90
N SER A 28 0.85 -5.90 5.98
CA SER A 28 1.02 -5.47 4.59
C SER A 28 -0.32 -5.40 3.86
N GLU A 29 -1.21 -6.38 4.09
CA GLU A 29 -2.58 -6.37 3.56
C GLU A 29 -3.39 -5.20 4.12
N GLY A 30 -3.40 -5.02 5.44
CA GLY A 30 -4.11 -3.92 6.08
C GLY A 30 -3.60 -2.53 5.66
N ALA A 31 -2.28 -2.36 5.49
CA ALA A 31 -1.72 -1.12 4.98
C ALA A 31 -2.11 -0.86 3.52
N TYR A 32 -2.07 -1.88 2.66
CA TYR A 32 -2.52 -1.78 1.27
C TYR A 32 -4.00 -1.38 1.18
N GLU A 33 -4.88 -2.05 1.92
CA GLU A 33 -6.31 -1.73 1.97
C GLU A 33 -6.57 -0.32 2.50
N GLY A 34 -5.84 0.08 3.54
CA GLY A 34 -5.89 1.43 4.10
C GLY A 34 -5.50 2.50 3.06
N ILE A 35 -4.46 2.25 2.26
CA ILE A 35 -4.06 3.16 1.17
C ILE A 35 -5.16 3.24 0.12
N MET A 36 -5.73 2.11 -0.32
CA MET A 36 -6.80 2.11 -1.33
C MET A 36 -8.06 2.84 -0.84
N SER A 37 -8.45 2.62 0.42
CA SER A 37 -9.56 3.33 1.04
C SER A 37 -9.28 4.84 1.16
N GLY A 38 -8.06 5.19 1.61
CA GLY A 38 -7.61 6.57 1.73
C GLY A 38 -7.60 7.32 0.40
N LEU A 39 -7.18 6.68 -0.68
CA LEU A 39 -7.24 7.25 -2.03
C LEU A 39 -8.68 7.59 -2.46
N GLY A 40 -9.64 6.73 -2.13
CA GLY A 40 -11.06 7.02 -2.35
C GLY A 40 -11.55 8.23 -1.53
N ALA A 41 -11.17 8.30 -0.26
CA ALA A 41 -11.51 9.42 0.62
C ALA A 41 -10.89 10.74 0.14
N ILE A 42 -9.63 10.72 -0.33
CA ILE A 42 -8.96 11.88 -0.93
C ILE A 42 -9.71 12.33 -2.19
N GLY A 43 -10.08 11.41 -3.08
CA GLY A 43 -10.86 11.74 -4.27
C GLY A 43 -12.18 12.44 -3.93
N ASN A 44 -12.91 11.92 -2.93
CA ASN A 44 -14.13 12.57 -2.43
C ASN A 44 -13.85 13.96 -1.83
N ALA A 45 -12.79 14.10 -1.02
CA ALA A 45 -12.45 15.37 -0.40
C ALA A 45 -12.08 16.45 -1.44
N VAL A 46 -11.23 16.10 -2.41
CA VAL A 46 -10.83 17.01 -3.50
C VAL A 46 -12.04 17.40 -4.36
N PHE A 47 -12.93 16.45 -4.65
CA PHE A 47 -14.17 16.73 -5.38
C PHE A 47 -15.00 17.83 -4.70
N TRP A 48 -15.25 17.70 -3.39
CA TRP A 48 -16.02 18.69 -2.64
C TRP A 48 -15.25 19.99 -2.38
N ALA A 49 -13.93 19.93 -2.26
CA ALA A 49 -13.10 21.13 -2.11
C ALA A 49 -13.23 22.04 -3.34
N CYS A 50 -13.26 21.49 -4.56
CA CYS A 50 -13.43 22.25 -5.79
C CYS A 50 -14.78 22.98 -5.90
N ASP A 51 -15.84 22.53 -5.21
CA ASP A 51 -17.14 23.20 -5.15
C ASP A 51 -17.20 24.28 -4.06
N ASN A 52 -16.20 24.35 -3.19
CA ASN A 52 -16.15 25.29 -2.09
C ASN A 52 -15.60 26.65 -2.56
N LYS A 53 -16.43 27.69 -2.50
CA LYS A 53 -16.05 29.07 -2.86
C LYS A 53 -14.89 29.66 -2.05
N ASN A 54 -14.62 29.10 -0.86
CA ASN A 54 -13.51 29.52 -0.01
C ASN A 54 -12.21 28.74 -0.31
N TYR A 55 -12.26 27.72 -1.16
CA TYR A 55 -11.08 26.98 -1.61
C TYR A 55 -10.45 27.73 -2.78
N THR A 56 -9.41 28.50 -2.46
CA THR A 56 -8.76 29.40 -3.42
C THR A 56 -7.83 28.65 -4.37
N ASP A 57 -7.54 29.26 -5.53
CA ASP A 57 -6.59 28.70 -6.50
C ASP A 57 -5.18 28.48 -5.91
N ASP A 58 -4.77 29.32 -4.96
CA ASP A 58 -3.48 29.17 -4.26
C ASP A 58 -3.47 27.94 -3.35
N MET A 59 -4.57 27.69 -2.61
CA MET A 59 -4.74 26.47 -1.82
C MET A 59 -4.77 25.24 -2.73
N ALA A 60 -5.53 25.30 -3.83
CA ALA A 60 -5.61 24.23 -4.80
C ALA A 60 -4.26 23.87 -5.40
N ARG A 61 -3.43 24.88 -5.71
CA ARG A 61 -2.09 24.65 -6.23
C ARG A 61 -1.17 23.97 -5.22
N ASP A 62 -1.17 24.40 -3.95
CA ASP A 62 -0.34 23.79 -2.91
C ASP A 62 -0.78 22.34 -2.61
N ASP A 63 -2.09 22.10 -2.50
CA ASP A 63 -2.65 20.78 -2.23
C ASP A 63 -2.40 19.82 -3.40
N LEU A 64 -2.62 20.25 -4.65
CA LEU A 64 -2.34 19.43 -5.83
C LEU A 64 -0.85 19.11 -5.97
N TYR A 65 0.04 20.03 -5.60
CA TYR A 65 1.48 19.77 -5.59
C TYR A 65 1.81 18.63 -4.60
N ARG A 66 1.33 18.74 -3.35
CA ARG A 66 1.56 17.72 -2.31
C ARG A 66 0.93 16.37 -2.66
N LEU A 67 -0.30 16.38 -3.20
CA LEU A 67 -0.96 15.17 -3.68
C LEU A 67 -0.19 14.55 -4.85
N GLY A 68 0.33 15.37 -5.76
CA GLY A 68 1.20 14.94 -6.85
C GLY A 68 2.46 14.24 -6.34
N GLU A 69 3.19 14.86 -5.40
CA GLU A 69 4.37 14.26 -4.77
C GLU A 69 4.04 12.91 -4.11
N MET A 70 2.94 12.83 -3.36
CA MET A 70 2.50 11.57 -2.77
C MET A 70 2.24 10.50 -3.85
N LEU A 71 1.50 10.85 -4.90
CA LEU A 71 1.10 9.94 -5.97
C LEU A 71 2.27 9.48 -6.85
N MET A 72 3.41 10.18 -6.84
CA MET A 72 4.63 9.70 -7.51
C MET A 72 5.18 8.40 -6.89
N TYR A 73 5.02 8.21 -5.58
CA TYR A 73 5.60 7.07 -4.85
C TYR A 73 4.56 6.05 -4.41
N LEU A 74 3.36 6.51 -4.04
CA LEU A 74 2.33 5.71 -3.40
C LEU A 74 1.93 4.44 -4.18
N PRO A 75 1.80 4.44 -5.53
CA PRO A 75 1.50 3.22 -6.27
C PRO A 75 2.57 2.13 -6.09
N GLY A 76 3.85 2.52 -6.08
CA GLY A 76 4.95 1.58 -5.88
C GLY A 76 4.99 1.03 -4.46
N ILE A 77 4.72 1.88 -3.46
CA ILE A 77 4.58 1.46 -2.05
C ILE A 77 3.42 0.46 -1.90
N ALA A 78 2.25 0.78 -2.46
CA ALA A 78 1.07 -0.08 -2.41
C ALA A 78 1.32 -1.44 -3.10
N SER A 79 1.99 -1.44 -4.25
CA SER A 79 2.35 -2.68 -4.96
C SER A 79 3.29 -3.55 -4.11
N ALA A 80 4.32 -2.96 -3.49
CA ALA A 80 5.23 -3.71 -2.62
C ALA A 80 4.53 -4.29 -1.38
N LEU A 81 3.62 -3.53 -0.76
CA LEU A 81 2.82 -4.02 0.37
C LEU A 81 1.92 -5.21 -0.07
N LYS A 82 1.25 -5.09 -1.20
CA LYS A 82 0.41 -6.18 -1.71
C LYS A 82 1.25 -7.42 -2.04
N PHE A 83 2.38 -7.23 -2.72
CA PHE A 83 3.34 -8.30 -3.00
C PHE A 83 3.82 -9.00 -1.72
N ASN A 84 4.22 -8.23 -0.70
CA ASN A 84 4.66 -8.79 0.59
C ASN A 84 3.57 -9.61 1.27
N ALA A 85 2.31 -9.16 1.20
CA ALA A 85 1.18 -9.88 1.76
C ALA A 85 0.95 -11.21 1.04
N ASP A 86 0.95 -11.18 -0.29
CA ASP A 86 0.69 -12.35 -1.13
C ASP A 86 1.79 -13.41 -1.01
N GLU A 87 3.06 -13.00 -0.99
CA GLU A 87 4.19 -13.93 -0.81
C GLU A 87 4.23 -14.55 0.60
N ALA A 88 3.85 -13.78 1.63
CA ALA A 88 3.75 -14.30 2.99
C ALA A 88 2.61 -15.32 3.11
N ASP A 89 1.44 -15.03 2.53
CA ASP A 89 0.32 -15.98 2.49
C ASP A 89 0.67 -17.24 1.70
N PHE A 90 1.33 -17.09 0.55
CA PHE A 90 1.84 -18.21 -0.24
C PHE A 90 2.78 -19.10 0.57
N SER A 91 3.76 -18.49 1.27
CA SER A 91 4.74 -19.22 2.09
C SER A 91 4.08 -20.00 3.23
N ILE A 92 3.10 -19.40 3.92
CA ILE A 92 2.31 -20.07 4.97
C ILE A 92 1.55 -21.28 4.38
N ASN A 93 0.87 -21.08 3.25
CA ASN A 93 0.08 -22.13 2.62
C ASN A 93 0.94 -23.28 2.07
N GLU A 94 2.13 -22.97 1.56
CA GLU A 94 3.10 -23.97 1.12
C GLU A 94 3.59 -24.83 2.29
N ARG A 95 3.92 -24.22 3.44
CA ARG A 95 4.31 -24.94 4.66
C ARG A 95 3.21 -25.85 5.17
N ARG A 96 1.98 -25.35 5.24
CA ARG A 96 0.80 -26.15 5.65
C ARG A 96 0.60 -27.37 4.74
N ARG A 97 0.77 -27.22 3.42
CA ARG A 97 0.72 -28.34 2.47
C ARG A 97 1.83 -29.36 2.68
N LYS A 98 3.04 -28.93 3.06
CA LYS A 98 4.18 -29.82 3.34
C LYS A 98 4.05 -30.55 4.67
N SER A 99 3.51 -29.90 5.71
CA SER A 99 3.27 -30.50 7.02
C SER A 99 2.03 -31.40 7.10
N GLY A 100 1.13 -31.31 6.11
CA GLY A 100 -0.05 -32.17 5.96
C GLY A 100 0.19 -33.48 5.22
N LYS A 101 1.46 -33.85 5.00
CA LYS A 101 1.92 -35.21 4.65
C LYS A 101 2.56 -35.84 5.88
#